data_AF-A0A915Z4N5-F1
#
_entry.id   AF-A0A915Z4N5-F1
#
_cell.length_a   1.000
_cell.length_b   1.000
_cell.length_c   1.000
_cell.angle_alpha   90.00
_cell.angle_beta   90.00
_cell.angle_gamma   90.00
#
_symmetry.space_group_name_H-M   'P 1'
#
loop_
_entity.id
_entity.type
_entity.pdbx_description
1 polymer ?
#
loop_
_entity_poly.entity_id
_entity_poly.type
_entity_poly.pdbx_seq_one_letter_code
_entity_poly.pdbx_strand_id
1 'polypeptide(L)'
;MKVCNLLSASAWQRGILTSMISSQQTETGKYPGAYVFPPVKGLENRRPVTGLDFASLYPNLIIIYNLSPDKIILSQEHAISVEQSDKKLHKIEFLFNNNP
;
A
#
# COMPACT_ATOMS: atom_id res chain seq x y z
N MET A 1 1.01 -18.75 -0.85
CA MET A 1 1.28 -19.44 -2.14
C MET A 1 0.49 -18.90 -3.33
N LYS A 2 -0.85 -18.70 -3.25
CA LYS A 2 -1.64 -18.32 -4.44
C LYS A 2 -1.23 -16.99 -5.11
N VAL A 3 -0.96 -15.96 -4.31
CA VAL A 3 -0.57 -14.63 -4.83
C VAL A 3 0.84 -14.66 -5.44
N CYS A 4 1.83 -15.23 -4.75
CA CYS A 4 3.20 -15.31 -5.26
C CYS A 4 3.29 -16.09 -6.56
N ASN A 5 2.59 -17.23 -6.66
CA ASN A 5 2.60 -18.03 -7.89
C ASN A 5 1.98 -17.27 -9.07
N LEU A 6 0.87 -16.55 -8.83
CA LEU A 6 0.23 -15.72 -9.85
C LEU A 6 1.13 -14.55 -10.27
N LEU A 7 1.78 -13.90 -9.30
CA LEU A 7 2.74 -12.82 -9.55
C LEU A 7 3.92 -13.32 -10.40
N SER A 8 4.56 -14.43 -10.00
CA SER A 8 5.68 -15.01 -10.73
C SER A 8 5.30 -15.44 -12.15
N ALA A 9 4.11 -16.02 -12.33
CA ALA A 9 3.62 -16.39 -13.66
C ALA A 9 3.40 -15.14 -14.55
N SER A 10 2.80 -14.08 -14.00
CA SER A 10 2.58 -12.81 -14.72
C SER A 10 3.90 -12.08 -15.03
N ALA A 11 4.85 -12.09 -14.09
CA ALA A 11 6.18 -11.51 -14.27
C ALA A 11 6.95 -12.24 -15.38
N TRP A 12 6.94 -13.57 -15.38
CA TRP A 12 7.56 -14.39 -16.43
C TRP A 12 7.00 -14.06 -17.82
N GLN A 13 5.68 -13.96 -17.96
CA GLN A 13 5.03 -13.58 -19.22
C GLN A 13 5.45 -12.18 -19.72
N ARG A 14 5.86 -11.29 -18.82
CA ARG A 14 6.28 -9.92 -19.11
C ARG A 14 7.81 -9.77 -19.22
N GLY A 15 8.57 -10.86 -19.09
CA GLY A 15 10.04 -10.81 -19.09
C GLY A 15 10.63 -10.15 -17.85
N ILE A 16 9.90 -10.14 -16.73
CA ILE A 16 10.32 -9.55 -15.46
C ILE A 16 10.83 -10.67 -14.54
N LEU A 17 12.02 -10.49 -13.97
CA LEU A 17 12.60 -11.43 -13.01
C LEU A 17 12.10 -11.13 -11.60
N THR A 18 11.59 -12.14 -10.90
CA THR A 18 11.23 -12.04 -9.48
C THR A 18 12.43 -12.36 -8.60
N SER A 19 12.67 -11.57 -7.55
CA SER A 19 13.74 -11.84 -6.59
C SER A 19 13.44 -13.13 -5.79
N MET A 20 14.49 -13.93 -5.55
CA MET A 20 14.45 -15.09 -4.63
C MET A 20 15.06 -14.76 -3.26
N ILE A 21 15.25 -13.47 -2.96
CA ILE A 21 15.86 -13.02 -1.73
C ILE A 21 14.96 -13.46 -0.56
N SER A 22 15.51 -14.26 0.35
CA SER A 22 14.81 -14.58 1.60
C SER A 22 14.64 -13.29 2.41
N SER A 23 13.50 -13.14 3.07
CA SER A 23 13.26 -11.98 3.94
C SER A 23 14.20 -12.05 5.15
N GLN A 24 15.44 -11.59 5.01
CA GLN A 24 16.45 -11.64 6.07
C GLN A 24 16.28 -10.50 7.08
N GLN A 25 15.64 -9.40 6.67
CA GLN A 25 15.29 -8.26 7.50
C GLN A 25 13.77 -8.07 7.48
N THR A 26 13.06 -8.84 8.28
CA THR A 26 11.70 -8.46 8.68
C THR A 26 11.82 -7.42 9.79
N GLU A 27 11.38 -6.20 9.53
CA GLU A 27 11.13 -5.22 10.58
C GLU A 27 10.18 -5.89 11.60
N THR A 28 10.56 -5.92 12.89
CA THR A 28 9.71 -6.49 13.95
C THR A 28 8.52 -5.57 14.27
N GLY A 29 8.51 -4.36 13.73
CA GLY A 29 7.48 -3.35 13.92
C GLY A 29 6.19 -3.66 13.15
N LYS A 30 5.06 -3.19 13.71
CA LYS A 30 3.77 -3.16 13.00
C LYS A 30 3.52 -1.74 12.52
N TYR A 31 2.99 -1.60 11.31
CA TYR A 31 2.47 -0.32 10.83
C TYR A 31 1.06 -0.06 11.38
N PRO A 32 0.66 1.21 11.57
CA PRO A 32 -0.72 1.56 11.85
C PRO A 32 -1.65 0.94 10.80
N GLY A 33 -2.68 0.24 11.25
CA GLY A 33 -3.66 -0.41 10.38
C GLY A 33 -4.79 0.54 9.96
N ALA A 34 -6.01 0.02 9.91
CA ALA A 34 -7.19 0.83 9.64
C ALA A 34 -7.48 1.83 10.76
N TYR A 35 -8.01 2.99 10.38
CA TYR A 35 -8.61 3.92 11.32
C TYR A 35 -10.06 3.49 11.62
N VAL A 36 -10.43 3.43 12.90
CA VAL A 36 -11.76 2.98 13.33
C VAL A 36 -12.43 4.10 14.12
N PHE A 37 -13.58 4.56 13.62
CA PHE A 37 -14.40 5.51 14.37
C PHE A 37 -15.00 4.83 15.61
N PRO A 38 -15.07 5.53 16.76
CA PRO A 38 -15.72 5.00 17.94
C PRO A 38 -17.22 4.78 17.66
N PRO A 39 -17.78 3.60 17.99
CA PRO A 39 -19.17 3.31 17.71
C PRO A 39 -20.09 4.12 18.63
N VAL A 40 -21.13 4.73 18.06
CA VAL A 40 -22.24 5.29 18.85
C VAL A 40 -23.17 4.14 19.24
N LYS A 41 -23.22 3.82 20.53
CA LYS A 41 -24.02 2.72 21.07
C LYS A 41 -25.46 3.16 21.30
N GLY A 42 -26.41 2.24 21.13
CA GLY A 42 -27.83 2.46 21.37
C GLY A 42 -28.69 2.10 20.16
N LEU A 43 -30.00 2.14 20.35
CA LEU A 43 -30.97 1.92 19.29
C LEU A 43 -31.29 3.25 18.59
N GLU A 44 -31.03 3.34 17.28
CA GLU A 44 -31.39 4.50 16.46
C GLU A 44 -32.79 4.29 15.86
N ASN A 45 -33.78 5.00 16.40
CA ASN A 45 -35.18 4.93 15.96
C ASN A 45 -35.66 6.21 15.24
N ARG A 46 -34.82 7.26 15.17
CA ARG A 46 -35.24 8.58 14.65
C ARG A 46 -35.10 8.67 13.14
N ARG A 47 -34.22 7.87 12.55
CA ARG A 47 -33.90 7.91 11.12
C ARG A 47 -33.35 6.57 10.61
N PRO A 48 -33.50 6.26 9.32
CA PRO A 48 -32.84 5.12 8.70
C PRO A 48 -31.31 5.24 8.78
N VAL A 49 -30.64 4.10 8.99
CA VAL A 49 -29.17 3.99 8.98
C VAL A 49 -28.76 3.27 7.70
N THR A 50 -27.92 3.90 6.88
CA THR A 50 -27.43 3.31 5.62
C THR A 50 -25.98 2.88 5.79
N GLY A 51 -25.65 1.66 5.36
CA GLY A 51 -24.27 1.17 5.27
C GLY A 51 -23.66 1.55 3.93
N LEU A 52 -22.64 2.40 3.95
CA LEU A 52 -21.80 2.69 2.78
C LEU A 52 -20.46 1.98 2.95
N ASP A 53 -20.02 1.28 1.92
CA ASP A 53 -18.74 0.57 1.91
C ASP A 53 -18.03 0.73 0.56
N PHE A 54 -16.71 0.66 0.57
CA PHE A 54 -15.89 0.71 -0.63
C PHE A 54 -15.70 -0.70 -1.19
N ALA A 55 -16.16 -0.93 -2.43
CA ALA A 55 -15.83 -2.15 -3.15
C ALA A 55 -14.30 -2.24 -3.34
N SER A 56 -13.67 -3.25 -2.73
CA SER A 56 -12.23 -3.52 -2.86
C SER A 56 -11.33 -2.31 -2.56
N LEU A 57 -11.48 -1.69 -1.39
CA LEU A 57 -10.73 -0.50 -0.95
C LEU A 57 -9.22 -0.60 -1.23
N TYR A 58 -8.52 -1.57 -0.64
CA TYR A 58 -7.06 -1.68 -0.77
C TYR A 58 -6.58 -1.96 -2.20
N PRO A 59 -7.15 -2.93 -2.96
CA PRO A 59 -6.79 -3.10 -4.36
C PRO A 59 -6.95 -1.83 -5.20
N ASN A 60 -8.05 -1.09 -5.00
CA ASN A 60 -8.26 0.17 -5.73
C ASN A 60 -7.22 1.23 -5.36
N LEU A 61 -6.86 1.37 -4.08
CA LEU A 61 -5.78 2.27 -3.65
C LEU A 61 -4.42 1.87 -4.26
N ILE A 62 -4.10 0.58 -4.28
CA ILE A 62 -2.86 0.06 -4.88
C ILE A 62 -2.77 0.45 -6.36
N ILE A 63 -3.87 0.31 -7.11
CA ILE A 63 -3.92 0.64 -8.54
C ILE A 63 -3.85 2.17 -8.76
N ILE A 64 -4.68 2.94 -8.05
CA ILE A 64 -4.79 4.40 -8.22
C ILE A 64 -3.46 5.11 -7.97
N TYR A 65 -2.73 4.67 -6.94
CA TYR A 65 -1.45 5.26 -6.55
C TYR A 65 -0.23 4.52 -7.10
N ASN A 66 -0.44 3.51 -7.95
CA ASN A 66 0.62 2.69 -8.52
C ASN A 66 1.57 2.12 -7.45
N LEU A 67 1.00 1.65 -6.34
CA LEU A 67 1.76 1.12 -5.21
C LEU A 67 2.33 -0.26 -5.59
N SER A 68 3.66 -0.35 -5.54
CA SER A 68 4.39 -1.61 -5.72
C SER A 68 5.69 -1.53 -4.91
N PRO A 69 6.19 -2.64 -4.34
CA PRO A 69 7.50 -2.68 -3.72
C PRO A 69 8.62 -2.11 -4.61
N ASP A 70 8.53 -2.31 -5.93
CA ASP A 70 9.52 -1.83 -6.90
C ASP A 70 9.42 -0.34 -7.23
N LYS A 71 8.41 0.36 -6.68
CA LYS A 71 8.14 1.79 -6.93
C LYS A 71 8.40 2.66 -5.70
N ILE A 72 8.88 2.08 -4.60
CA ILE A 72 9.24 2.81 -3.39
C ILE A 72 10.57 3.53 -3.61
N ILE A 73 10.61 4.82 -3.30
CA ILE A 73 11.82 5.63 -3.31
C ILE A 73 12.13 6.02 -1.88
N LEU A 74 13.27 5.54 -1.35
CA LEU A 74 13.68 5.81 0.03
C LEU A 74 14.65 7.00 0.16
N SER A 75 15.35 7.38 -0.91
CA SER A 75 16.30 8.49 -0.89
C SER A 75 15.71 9.76 -1.51
N GLN A 76 15.86 10.88 -0.80
CA GLN A 76 15.36 12.18 -1.24
C GLN A 76 16.02 12.63 -2.55
N GLU A 77 17.31 12.36 -2.72
CA GLU A 77 18.07 12.68 -3.93
C GLU A 77 17.48 11.99 -5.17
N HIS A 78 17.05 10.73 -5.01
CA HIS A 78 16.41 9.98 -6.08
C HIS A 78 14.98 10.47 -6.34
N ALA A 79 14.26 10.90 -5.31
CA ALA A 79 12.95 11.52 -5.49
C ALA A 79 13.04 12.80 -6.33
N ILE A 80 14.02 13.67 -6.04
CA ILE A 80 14.25 14.92 -6.79
C ILE A 80 14.58 14.61 -8.26
N SER A 81 15.45 13.63 -8.54
CA SER A 81 15.79 13.28 -9.92
C SER A 81 14.61 12.69 -10.69
N VAL A 82 13.74 11.93 -10.03
CA VAL A 82 12.53 11.38 -10.63
C VAL A 82 11.49 12.47 -10.91
N GLU A 83 11.34 13.45 -10.01
CA GLU A 83 10.46 14.60 -10.19
C GLU A 83 10.91 15.47 -11.38
N GLN A 84 12.22 15.67 -11.54
CA GLN A 84 12.81 16.34 -12.72
C GLN A 84 12.53 15.60 -14.04
N SER A 85 12.25 14.29 -13.97
CA SER A 85 11.90 13.47 -15.14
C SER A 85 10.40 13.46 -15.47
N ASP A 86 9.65 14.44 -14.95
CA ASP A 86 8.20 14.64 -15.16
C ASP A 86 7.34 13.44 -14.73
N LYS A 87 7.78 12.70 -13.70
CA LYS A 87 7.00 11.62 -13.10
C LYS A 87 6.27 12.12 -11.86
N LYS A 88 4.99 11.79 -11.76
CA LYS A 88 4.17 12.07 -10.58
C LYS A 88 4.64 11.24 -9.38
N LEU A 89 5.04 11.91 -8.31
CA LEU A 89 5.36 11.29 -7.04
C LEU A 89 4.23 11.45 -6.02
N HIS A 90 4.10 10.47 -5.15
CA HIS A 90 3.15 10.47 -4.04
C HIS A 90 3.91 10.34 -2.74
N LYS A 91 3.88 11.39 -1.91
CA LYS A 91 4.50 11.37 -0.59
C LYS A 91 3.64 10.53 0.36
N ILE A 92 4.27 9.58 1.05
CA ILE A 92 3.63 8.74 2.07
C ILE A 92 4.37 9.01 3.38
N GLU A 93 3.67 9.58 4.36
CA GLU A 93 4.26 9.99 5.65
C GLU A 93 3.88 9.00 6.74
N PHE A 94 4.85 8.22 7.23
CA PHE A 94 4.69 7.35 8.38
C PHE A 94 6.05 7.01 8.96
N LEU A 95 6.10 6.73 10.27
CA LEU A 95 7.31 6.25 10.92
C LEU A 95 7.73 4.90 10.32
N PHE A 96 8.90 4.86 9.69
CA PHE A 96 9.51 3.69 9.07
C PHE A 96 10.95 3.54 9.54
N ASN A 97 11.34 2.39 10.12
CA ASN A 97 12.68 2.19 10.67
C ASN A 97 13.11 3.27 11.69
N ASN A 98 12.18 3.76 12.52
CA ASN A 98 12.38 4.91 13.44
C ASN A 98 12.75 6.23 12.77
N ASN A 99 12.56 6.34 11.45
CA ASN A 99 12.70 7.58 10.70
C ASN A 99 11.29 8.08 10.29
N PRO A 100 11.01 9.38 10.46
CA PRO A 100 9.74 9.98 10.05
C PRO A 100 9.57 10.10 8.52
#